data_AF-A0A0P0VDY6-F1
#
_entry.id   AF-A0A0P0VDY6-F1
#
_cell.length_a   1.000
_cell.length_b   1.000
_cell.length_c   1.000
_cell.angle_alpha   90.00
_cell.angle_beta   90.00
_cell.angle_gamma   90.00
#
_symmetry.space_group_name_H-M   'P 1'
#
loop_
_entity.id
_entity.type
_entity.pdbx_description
1 polymer ?
#
loop_
_entity_poly.entity_id
_entity_poly.type
_entity_poly.pdbx_seq_one_letter_code
_entity_poly.pdbx_strand_id
1 'polypeptide(L)'
;MAAAEEGQWVLMATGRSPTNIAVIKYWGKRDEALILPVNDSISVTLDPDHLSATTTVAVSPSFPSDRMWLNGKEISLSGGRFQSCLREIRKRAQDVEDEKKGIRIKKEDWGKLHVHIASYNNFPTAAGLASSVAGLVCFVFTLGNLMNVKEDYGELSSIARQGSGSACRSIYGGFVKWCMGKVSYLML
;
A
#
# COMPACT_ATOMS: atom_id res chain seq x y z
N MET A 1 -27.99 -13.01 -16.12
CA MET A 1 -27.11 -12.83 -14.95
C MET A 1 -27.93 -12.16 -13.87
N ALA A 2 -28.07 -12.79 -12.70
CA ALA A 2 -28.71 -12.13 -11.56
C ALA A 2 -27.84 -10.93 -11.18
N ALA A 3 -28.39 -9.71 -11.23
CA ALA A 3 -27.74 -8.55 -10.66
C ALA A 3 -27.46 -8.86 -9.19
N ALA A 4 -26.23 -8.63 -8.71
CA ALA A 4 -25.95 -8.73 -7.29
C ALA A 4 -26.98 -7.88 -6.53
N GLU A 5 -27.63 -8.44 -5.50
CA GLU A 5 -28.53 -7.67 -4.64
C GLU A 5 -27.83 -6.37 -4.24
N GLU A 6 -28.51 -5.23 -4.46
CA GLU A 6 -27.98 -3.90 -4.16
C GLU A 6 -27.35 -3.89 -2.76
N GLY A 7 -26.03 -3.76 -2.69
CA GLY A 7 -25.28 -3.69 -1.43
C GLY A 7 -24.53 -4.95 -0.96
N GLN A 8 -24.56 -6.08 -1.69
CA GLN A 8 -23.85 -7.31 -1.27
C GLN A 8 -22.62 -7.70 -2.11
N TRP A 9 -22.25 -6.90 -3.12
CA TRP A 9 -21.12 -7.23 -3.98
C TRP A 9 -19.77 -7.09 -3.26
N VAL A 10 -18.79 -7.88 -3.68
CA VAL A 10 -17.39 -7.77 -3.23
C VAL A 10 -16.49 -7.64 -4.45
N LEU A 11 -15.77 -6.52 -4.55
CA LEU A 11 -14.69 -6.35 -5.50
C LEU A 11 -13.36 -6.58 -4.78
N MET A 12 -12.46 -7.35 -5.39
CA MET A 12 -11.19 -7.70 -4.77
C MET A 12 -10.05 -7.74 -5.77
N ALA A 13 -8.84 -7.50 -5.27
CA ALA A 13 -7.59 -7.62 -6.01
C ALA A 13 -6.53 -8.25 -5.11
N THR A 14 -5.63 -9.02 -5.71
CA THR A 14 -4.49 -9.63 -5.01
C THR A 14 -3.20 -9.22 -5.70
N GLY A 15 -2.24 -8.74 -4.92
CA GLY A 15 -0.90 -8.40 -5.36
C GLY A 15 0.15 -9.18 -4.59
N ARG A 16 1.37 -9.18 -5.14
CA ARG A 16 2.57 -9.70 -4.50
C ARG A 16 3.67 -8.66 -4.64
N SER A 17 4.44 -8.44 -3.58
CA SER A 17 5.55 -7.48 -3.62
C SER A 17 6.79 -8.01 -2.90
N PRO A 18 7.99 -7.71 -3.44
CA PRO A 18 9.26 -8.12 -2.85
C PRO A 18 9.67 -7.23 -1.68
N THR A 19 10.65 -7.69 -0.91
CA THR A 19 11.42 -6.82 0.00
C THR A 19 12.64 -6.21 -0.69
N ASN A 20 13.32 -5.29 -0.01
CA ASN A 20 14.60 -4.73 -0.46
C ASN A 20 15.62 -4.67 0.67
N ILE A 21 16.91 -4.66 0.31
CA ILE A 21 18.04 -4.50 1.22
C ILE A 21 18.82 -3.24 0.84
N ALA A 22 18.95 -2.30 1.78
CA ALA A 22 19.68 -1.06 1.54
C ALA A 22 21.20 -1.28 1.48
N VAL A 23 21.84 -0.83 0.41
CA VAL A 23 23.30 -0.76 0.25
C VAL A 23 23.83 0.62 0.62
N ILE A 24 23.08 1.69 0.35
CA ILE A 24 23.27 3.03 0.93
C ILE A 24 22.13 3.26 1.92
N LYS A 25 22.46 3.50 3.19
CA LYS A 25 21.51 3.39 4.31
C LYS A 25 20.60 4.61 4.41
N TYR A 26 19.34 4.34 4.71
CA TYR A 26 18.41 5.33 5.25
C TYR A 26 18.49 5.25 6.78
N TRP A 27 18.88 6.35 7.42
CA TRP A 27 18.89 6.44 8.88
C TRP A 27 18.72 7.90 9.32
N GLY A 28 17.55 8.22 9.90
CA GLY A 28 17.19 9.57 10.32
C GLY A 28 16.16 10.25 9.41
N LYS A 29 15.25 11.00 10.03
CA LYS A 29 14.18 11.73 9.35
C LYS A 29 14.31 13.22 9.60
N ARG A 30 14.09 14.02 8.56
CA ARG A 30 13.90 15.47 8.68
C ARG A 30 12.43 15.86 8.87
N ASP A 31 11.51 14.95 8.53
CA ASP A 31 10.08 15.10 8.75
C ASP A 31 9.49 13.74 9.17
N GLU A 32 8.98 13.67 10.40
CA GLU A 32 8.39 12.45 10.97
C GLU A 32 6.98 12.18 10.44
N ALA A 33 6.20 13.22 10.12
CA ALA A 33 4.82 13.08 9.67
C ALA A 33 4.75 12.61 8.21
N LEU A 34 5.60 13.19 7.35
CA LEU A 34 5.69 12.83 5.95
C LEU A 34 6.69 11.70 5.70
N ILE A 35 7.49 11.30 6.70
CA ILE A 35 8.57 10.32 6.59
C ILE A 35 9.58 10.74 5.50
N LEU A 36 10.13 11.96 5.63
CA LEU A 36 11.18 12.47 4.75
C LEU A 36 12.56 12.20 5.36
N PRO A 37 13.52 11.62 4.62
CA PRO A 37 14.80 11.19 5.18
C PRO A 37 15.79 12.36 5.21
N VAL A 38 16.85 12.27 6.01
CA VAL A 38 17.94 13.26 5.99
C VAL A 38 18.89 13.08 4.80
N ASN A 39 18.88 11.92 4.15
CA ASN A 39 19.75 11.57 3.03
C ASN A 39 19.05 10.65 2.02
N ASP A 40 19.58 10.61 0.80
CA ASP A 40 19.20 9.60 -0.21
C ASP A 40 19.61 8.19 0.25
N SER A 41 18.89 7.17 -0.20
CA SER A 41 19.27 5.77 0.03
C SER A 41 19.14 4.95 -1.24
N ILE A 42 19.89 3.84 -1.32
CA ILE A 42 19.89 2.91 -2.46
C ILE A 42 19.74 1.50 -1.91
N SER A 43 18.90 0.69 -2.54
CA SER A 43 18.68 -0.71 -2.18
C SER A 43 18.68 -1.62 -3.39
N VAL A 44 18.91 -2.91 -3.13
CA VAL A 44 18.61 -4.00 -4.07
C VAL A 44 17.28 -4.64 -3.69
N THR A 45 16.38 -4.78 -4.66
CA THR A 45 15.13 -5.53 -4.50
C THR A 45 15.42 -7.02 -4.59
N LEU A 46 14.94 -7.80 -3.62
CA LEU A 46 15.14 -9.25 -3.59
C LEU A 46 14.12 -9.97 -4.48
N ASP A 47 14.47 -11.18 -4.88
CA ASP A 47 13.58 -12.02 -5.67
C ASP A 47 12.31 -12.37 -4.85
N PRO A 48 11.10 -12.06 -5.38
CA PRO A 48 9.85 -12.32 -4.68
C PRO A 48 9.59 -13.81 -4.45
N ASP A 49 10.17 -14.71 -5.25
CA ASP A 49 9.99 -16.16 -5.08
C ASP A 49 10.59 -16.67 -3.77
N HIS A 50 11.55 -15.94 -3.22
CA HIS A 50 12.17 -16.24 -1.95
C HIS A 50 11.53 -15.44 -0.81
N LEU A 51 11.42 -14.11 -0.97
CA LEU A 51 10.96 -13.21 0.10
C LEU A 51 9.98 -12.17 -0.43
N SER A 52 8.70 -12.35 -0.14
CA SER A 52 7.62 -11.47 -0.56
C SER A 52 6.48 -11.42 0.45
N ALA A 53 5.68 -10.36 0.30
CA ALA A 53 4.35 -10.30 0.87
C ALA A 53 3.32 -10.47 -0.25
N THR A 54 2.26 -11.20 0.04
CA THR A 54 1.04 -11.27 -0.77
C THR A 54 -0.05 -10.55 -0.01
N THR A 55 -0.78 -9.67 -0.69
CA THR A 55 -1.88 -8.92 -0.09
C THR A 55 -3.10 -9.01 -0.97
N THR A 56 -4.21 -9.43 -0.39
CA THR A 56 -5.53 -9.34 -0.97
C THR A 56 -6.27 -8.18 -0.32
N VAL A 57 -6.81 -7.29 -1.14
CA VAL A 57 -7.67 -6.19 -0.71
C VAL A 57 -9.06 -6.40 -1.28
N ALA A 58 -10.08 -6.08 -0.51
CA ALA A 58 -11.47 -6.18 -0.91
C ALA A 58 -12.24 -4.94 -0.46
N VAL A 59 -13.26 -4.57 -1.23
CA VAL A 59 -14.21 -3.51 -0.93
C VAL A 59 -15.62 -4.01 -1.15
N SER A 60 -16.53 -3.61 -0.26
CA SER A 60 -17.96 -3.93 -0.32
C SER A 60 -18.77 -2.86 0.42
N PRO A 61 -20.00 -2.54 -0.02
CA PRO A 61 -20.95 -1.74 0.75
C PRO A 61 -21.35 -2.41 2.08
N SER A 62 -21.21 -3.74 2.19
CA SER A 62 -21.54 -4.51 3.38
C SER A 62 -20.45 -4.50 4.46
N PHE A 63 -19.29 -3.92 4.20
CA PHE A 63 -18.21 -3.84 5.18
C PHE A 63 -18.47 -2.68 6.15
N PRO A 64 -18.53 -2.92 7.47
CA PRO A 64 -18.88 -1.87 8.45
C PRO A 64 -17.71 -0.95 8.80
N SER A 65 -16.48 -1.37 8.54
CA SER A 65 -15.26 -0.62 8.87
C SER A 65 -14.05 -1.17 8.11
N ASP A 66 -12.98 -0.39 8.07
CA ASP A 66 -11.70 -0.87 7.54
C ASP A 66 -11.09 -1.91 8.50
N ARG A 67 -10.66 -3.06 7.98
CA ARG A 67 -10.06 -4.14 8.79
C ARG A 67 -8.85 -4.74 8.09
N MET A 68 -7.88 -5.18 8.88
CA MET A 68 -6.66 -5.80 8.35
C MET A 68 -6.25 -7.05 9.13
N TRP A 69 -5.90 -8.10 8.38
CA TRP A 69 -5.29 -9.32 8.90
C TRP A 69 -3.88 -9.46 8.36
N LEU A 70 -2.93 -9.76 9.24
CA LEU A 70 -1.55 -10.05 8.91
C LEU A 70 -1.19 -11.45 9.41
N ASN A 71 -0.81 -12.35 8.50
CA ASN A 71 -0.52 -13.75 8.80
C ASN A 71 -1.65 -14.42 9.62
N GLY A 72 -2.90 -14.18 9.22
CA GLY A 72 -4.09 -14.74 9.86
C GLY A 72 -4.55 -14.05 11.14
N LYS A 73 -3.75 -13.13 11.72
CA LYS A 73 -4.13 -12.38 12.92
C LYS A 73 -4.65 -10.99 12.56
N GLU A 74 -5.81 -10.62 13.10
CA GLU A 74 -6.33 -9.27 12.95
C GLU A 74 -5.42 -8.26 13.67
N ILE A 75 -5.12 -7.15 12.98
CA ILE A 75 -4.33 -6.04 13.50
C ILE A 75 -5.10 -4.73 13.39
N SER A 76 -4.89 -3.84 14.34
CA SER A 76 -5.55 -2.53 14.30
C SER A 76 -4.98 -1.66 13.18
N LEU A 77 -5.88 -1.05 12.40
CA LEU A 77 -5.57 0.01 11.45
C LEU A 77 -5.52 1.40 12.09
N SER A 78 -5.75 1.54 13.40
CA SER A 78 -5.74 2.84 14.09
C SER A 78 -4.36 3.52 14.12
N GLY A 79 -3.29 2.77 13.84
CA GLY A 79 -1.94 3.33 13.75
C GLY A 79 -1.78 4.31 12.58
N GLY A 80 -1.12 5.44 12.83
CA GLY A 80 -0.98 6.54 11.86
C GLY A 80 -0.43 6.14 10.49
N ARG A 81 0.45 5.12 10.43
CA ARG A 81 1.05 4.66 9.17
C ARG A 81 0.05 4.09 8.17
N PHE A 82 -0.93 3.30 8.62
CA PHE A 82 -1.92 2.70 7.73
C PHE A 82 -2.98 3.71 7.35
N GLN A 83 -3.40 4.54 8.30
CA GLN A 83 -4.34 5.64 8.04
C GLN A 83 -3.80 6.64 7.03
N SER A 84 -2.50 6.98 7.08
CA SER A 84 -1.89 7.87 6.09
C SER A 84 -1.95 7.26 4.69
N CYS A 85 -1.58 5.98 4.53
CA CYS A 85 -1.69 5.31 3.24
C CYS A 85 -3.13 5.23 2.73
N LEU A 86 -4.09 4.81 3.58
CA LEU A 86 -5.51 4.71 3.22
C LEU A 86 -6.10 6.05 2.80
N ARG A 87 -5.78 7.12 3.55
CA ARG A 87 -6.24 8.47 3.22
C ARG A 87 -5.69 8.92 1.88
N GLU A 88 -4.39 8.78 1.66
CA GLU A 88 -3.76 9.27 0.43
C GLU A 88 -4.18 8.48 -0.81
N ILE A 89 -4.36 7.17 -0.71
CA ILE A 89 -4.82 6.35 -1.84
C ILE A 89 -6.30 6.61 -2.17
N ARG A 90 -7.17 6.76 -1.16
CA ARG A 90 -8.59 7.13 -1.37
C ARG A 90 -8.75 8.47 -2.07
N LYS A 91 -7.91 9.46 -1.76
CA LYS A 91 -7.92 10.78 -2.45
C LYS A 91 -7.65 10.68 -3.95
N ARG A 92 -6.93 9.63 -4.38
CA ARG A 92 -6.50 9.42 -5.77
C ARG A 92 -7.35 8.40 -6.51
N ALA A 93 -8.24 7.72 -5.81
CA ALA A 93 -9.15 6.74 -6.36
C ALA A 93 -9.99 7.34 -7.49
N GLN A 94 -10.32 6.51 -8.47
CA GLN A 94 -11.11 6.87 -9.64
C GLN A 94 -12.32 5.95 -9.76
N ASP A 95 -13.16 6.22 -10.76
CA ASP A 95 -14.28 5.34 -11.09
C ASP A 95 -13.77 3.93 -11.44
N VAL A 96 -14.51 2.92 -10.99
CA VAL A 96 -14.29 1.51 -11.29
C VAL A 96 -15.58 0.90 -11.82
N GLU A 97 -15.47 0.12 -12.88
CA GLU A 97 -16.57 -0.64 -13.46
C GLU A 97 -16.09 -2.07 -13.74
N ASP A 98 -16.82 -3.05 -13.23
CA ASP A 98 -16.67 -4.48 -13.55
C ASP A 98 -18.01 -4.94 -14.13
N GLU A 99 -18.13 -4.87 -15.45
CA GLU A 99 -19.34 -5.22 -16.20
C GLU A 99 -19.77 -6.67 -15.94
N LYS A 100 -18.81 -7.60 -15.80
CA LYS A 100 -19.10 -9.02 -15.59
C LYS A 100 -19.77 -9.27 -14.25
N LYS A 101 -19.43 -8.46 -13.24
CA LYS A 101 -20.03 -8.53 -11.91
C LYS A 101 -21.16 -7.52 -11.70
N GLY A 102 -21.41 -6.63 -12.67
CA GLY A 102 -22.36 -5.53 -12.52
C GLY A 102 -21.98 -4.55 -11.41
N ILE A 103 -20.68 -4.38 -11.14
CA ILE A 103 -20.20 -3.48 -10.09
C ILE A 103 -19.81 -2.15 -10.72
N ARG A 104 -20.32 -1.05 -10.17
CA ARG A 104 -19.89 0.30 -10.52
C ARG A 104 -19.65 1.10 -9.24
N ILE A 105 -18.45 1.64 -9.11
CA ILE A 105 -18.03 2.48 -7.98
C ILE A 105 -17.59 3.81 -8.57
N LYS A 106 -18.22 4.91 -8.16
CA LYS A 106 -17.77 6.25 -8.54
C LYS A 106 -16.69 6.74 -7.59
N LYS A 107 -15.90 7.71 -8.05
CA LYS A 107 -14.86 8.39 -7.27
C LYS A 107 -15.35 8.84 -5.89
N GLU A 108 -16.56 9.38 -5.84
CA GLU A 108 -17.21 9.90 -4.63
C GLU A 108 -17.62 8.82 -3.61
N ASP A 109 -17.77 7.57 -4.04
CA ASP A 109 -18.17 6.46 -3.17
C ASP A 109 -17.02 5.96 -2.28
N TRP A 110 -15.77 6.12 -2.73
CA TRP A 110 -14.58 5.63 -2.01
C TRP A 110 -14.38 6.22 -0.61
N GLY A 111 -14.96 7.40 -0.35
CA GLY A 111 -14.93 8.02 0.97
C GLY A 111 -15.84 7.34 1.99
N LYS A 112 -16.86 6.59 1.52
CA LYS A 112 -17.84 5.87 2.35
C LYS A 112 -17.58 4.38 2.39
N LEU A 113 -16.94 3.85 1.36
CA LEU A 113 -16.64 2.42 1.26
C LEU A 113 -15.49 2.01 2.19
N HIS A 114 -15.70 0.88 2.85
CA HIS A 114 -14.73 0.27 3.73
C HIS A 114 -13.95 -0.85 3.04
N VAL A 115 -12.71 -1.04 3.47
CA VAL A 115 -11.79 -2.03 2.88
C VAL A 115 -11.38 -3.11 3.88
N HIS A 116 -11.40 -4.35 3.43
CA HIS A 116 -10.82 -5.48 4.14
C HIS A 116 -9.50 -5.87 3.48
N ILE A 117 -8.44 -6.00 4.27
CA ILE A 117 -7.07 -6.26 3.79
C ILE A 117 -6.55 -7.52 4.46
N ALA A 118 -6.25 -8.56 3.70
CA ALA A 118 -5.59 -9.76 4.20
C ALA A 118 -4.19 -9.85 3.59
N SER A 119 -3.16 -9.83 4.42
CA SER A 119 -1.77 -9.97 3.97
C SER A 119 -1.09 -11.15 4.63
N TYR A 120 -0.33 -11.87 3.82
CA TYR A 120 0.57 -12.93 4.25
C TYR A 120 1.98 -12.60 3.78
N ASN A 121 2.98 -12.98 4.56
CA ASN A 121 4.37 -12.83 4.16
C ASN A 121 5.15 -14.12 4.48
N ASN A 122 6.03 -14.53 3.57
CA ASN A 122 6.78 -15.79 3.68
C ASN A 122 8.16 -15.60 4.33
N PHE A 123 8.32 -14.57 5.16
CA PHE A 123 9.58 -14.28 5.83
C PHE A 123 9.75 -15.24 7.00
N PRO A 124 10.95 -15.79 7.24
CA PRO A 124 11.18 -16.61 8.42
C PRO A 124 10.94 -15.76 9.68
N THR A 125 10.12 -16.28 10.59
CA THR A 125 9.88 -15.67 11.90
C THR A 125 11.23 -15.48 12.60
N ALA A 126 11.47 -14.29 13.17
CA ALA A 126 12.72 -13.89 13.83
C ALA A 126 13.96 -13.63 12.95
N ALA A 127 13.85 -13.58 11.62
CA ALA A 127 15.00 -13.28 10.73
C ALA A 127 15.53 -11.83 10.78
N GLY A 128 14.89 -10.93 11.53
CA GLY A 128 15.26 -9.50 11.55
C GLY A 128 15.05 -8.78 10.20
N LEU A 129 14.36 -9.42 9.26
CA LEU A 129 14.10 -8.89 7.93
C LEU A 129 12.90 -7.94 7.94
N ALA A 130 12.96 -6.94 7.06
CA ALA A 130 11.96 -5.88 6.93
C ALA A 130 10.65 -6.36 6.30
N SER A 131 9.95 -7.33 6.90
CA SER A 131 8.65 -7.84 6.44
C SER A 131 7.61 -6.74 6.27
N SER A 132 7.70 -5.70 7.12
CA SER A 132 6.85 -4.50 7.02
C SER A 132 7.01 -3.75 5.69
N VAL A 133 8.18 -3.80 5.04
CA VAL A 133 8.43 -3.10 3.76
C VAL A 133 7.62 -3.75 2.65
N ALA A 134 7.76 -5.07 2.48
CA ALA A 134 7.05 -5.82 1.46
C ALA A 134 5.53 -5.75 1.67
N GLY A 135 5.07 -5.94 2.91
CA GLY A 135 3.63 -5.90 3.21
C GLY A 135 3.00 -4.52 2.94
N LEU A 136 3.70 -3.44 3.29
CA LEU A 136 3.14 -2.10 3.16
C LEU A 136 3.12 -1.61 1.70
N VAL A 137 4.16 -1.90 0.92
CA VAL A 137 4.12 -1.59 -0.52
C VAL A 137 3.08 -2.44 -1.23
N CYS A 138 2.95 -3.73 -0.87
CA CYS A 138 1.97 -4.62 -1.48
C CYS A 138 0.54 -4.13 -1.22
N PHE A 139 0.27 -3.72 0.02
CA PHE A 139 -0.98 -3.09 0.40
C PHE A 139 -1.28 -1.83 -0.44
N VAL A 140 -0.35 -0.87 -0.53
CA VAL A 140 -0.56 0.39 -1.28
C VAL A 140 -0.76 0.11 -2.76
N PHE A 141 0.10 -0.72 -3.35
CA PHE A 141 0.04 -1.07 -4.77
C PHE A 141 -1.26 -1.78 -5.14
N THR A 142 -1.64 -2.80 -4.37
CA THR A 142 -2.85 -3.59 -4.64
C THR A 142 -4.11 -2.76 -4.44
N LEU A 143 -4.12 -1.87 -3.44
CA LEU A 143 -5.24 -0.97 -3.21
C LEU A 143 -5.34 0.11 -4.30
N GLY A 144 -4.21 0.64 -4.77
CA GLY A 144 -4.17 1.56 -5.91
C GLY A 144 -4.75 0.93 -7.18
N ASN A 145 -4.42 -0.33 -7.46
CA ASN A 145 -4.99 -1.08 -8.57
C ASN A 145 -6.50 -1.30 -8.39
N LEU A 146 -6.95 -1.72 -7.20
CA LEU A 146 -8.38 -1.92 -6.89
C LEU A 146 -9.18 -0.62 -7.09
N MET A 147 -8.60 0.52 -6.70
CA MET A 147 -9.21 1.85 -6.76
C MET A 147 -8.99 2.58 -8.09
N ASN A 148 -8.41 1.90 -9.09
CA ASN A 148 -8.11 2.44 -10.41
C ASN A 148 -7.33 3.77 -10.36
N VAL A 149 -6.40 3.88 -9.41
CA VAL A 149 -5.53 5.05 -9.28
C VAL A 149 -4.66 5.18 -10.53
N LYS A 150 -4.69 6.36 -11.17
CA LYS A 150 -3.98 6.68 -12.42
C LYS A 150 -2.65 7.36 -12.15
N GLU A 151 -1.87 6.78 -11.25
CA GLU A 151 -0.56 7.28 -10.86
C GLU A 151 0.52 6.28 -11.24
N ASP A 152 1.71 6.79 -11.51
CA ASP A 152 2.86 5.93 -11.78
C ASP A 152 3.43 5.32 -10.49
N TYR A 153 4.41 4.42 -10.64
CA TYR A 153 5.06 3.79 -9.50
C TYR A 153 5.83 4.80 -8.64
N GLY A 154 6.30 5.92 -9.20
CA GLY A 154 6.98 6.98 -8.45
C GLY A 154 6.02 7.69 -7.51
N GLU A 155 4.83 8.02 -7.98
CA GLU A 155 3.77 8.63 -7.19
C GLU A 155 3.23 7.68 -6.12
N LEU A 156 2.94 6.42 -6.45
CA LEU A 156 2.55 5.40 -5.47
C LEU A 156 3.66 5.13 -4.43
N SER A 157 4.93 5.28 -4.81
CA SER A 157 6.05 5.16 -3.87
C SER A 157 5.97 6.21 -2.75
N SER A 158 5.42 7.40 -3.04
CA SER A 158 5.27 8.49 -2.07
C SER A 158 4.20 8.18 -1.02
N ILE A 159 3.18 7.41 -1.38
CA ILE A 159 2.17 6.91 -0.44
C ILE A 159 2.78 5.81 0.43
N ALA A 160 3.47 4.83 -0.18
CA ALA A 160 4.15 3.77 0.56
C ALA A 160 5.18 4.32 1.56
N ARG A 161 5.90 5.38 1.19
CA ARG A 161 6.85 6.08 2.09
C ARG A 161 6.19 6.51 3.40
N GLN A 162 4.98 7.06 3.37
CA GLN A 162 4.27 7.55 4.56
C GLN A 162 3.83 6.43 5.51
N GLY A 163 3.74 5.19 5.03
CA GLY A 163 3.51 4.05 5.90
C GLY A 163 4.80 3.43 6.46
N SER A 164 5.89 3.46 5.67
CA SER A 164 7.23 3.06 6.07
C SER A 164 8.24 3.57 5.07
N GLY A 165 9.23 4.36 5.50
CA GLY A 165 10.16 5.04 4.60
C GLY A 165 10.81 4.12 3.56
N SER A 166 11.32 2.96 3.98
CA SER A 166 11.95 1.98 3.08
C SER A 166 10.98 1.25 2.14
N ALA A 167 9.66 1.32 2.36
CA ALA A 167 8.66 0.69 1.50
C ALA A 167 8.62 1.31 0.09
N CYS A 168 8.93 2.60 -0.04
CA CYS A 168 8.95 3.27 -1.34
C CYS A 168 9.93 2.63 -2.34
N ARG A 169 11.01 2.00 -1.85
CA ARG A 169 12.01 1.34 -2.71
C ARG A 169 11.58 -0.04 -3.20
N SER A 170 10.61 -0.69 -2.57
CA SER A 170 10.14 -2.02 -2.98
C SER A 170 9.07 -1.99 -4.08
N ILE A 171 8.70 -0.81 -4.58
CA ILE A 171 7.75 -0.70 -5.70
C ILE A 171 8.40 -1.02 -7.05
N TYR A 172 9.74 -0.96 -7.12
CA TYR A 172 10.53 -1.27 -8.31
C TYR A 172 11.42 -2.51 -8.07
N GLY A 173 11.76 -3.21 -9.15
CA GLY A 173 12.78 -4.26 -9.16
C GLY A 173 14.21 -3.71 -9.34
N GLY A 174 15.21 -4.58 -9.18
CA GLY A 174 16.62 -4.23 -9.41
C GLY A 174 17.23 -3.33 -8.34
N PHE A 175 18.00 -2.32 -8.77
CA PHE A 175 18.59 -1.32 -7.88
C PHE A 175 17.72 -0.06 -7.85
N VAL A 176 17.30 0.34 -6.65
CA VAL A 176 16.31 1.39 -6.45
C VAL A 176 16.85 2.48 -5.54
N LYS A 177 16.78 3.72 -6.01
CA LYS A 177 17.14 4.92 -5.24
C LYS A 177 15.88 5.55 -4.64
N TRP A 178 15.88 5.81 -3.34
CA TRP A 178 14.96 6.75 -2.71
C TRP A 178 15.61 8.12 -2.65
N CYS A 179 15.11 9.04 -3.47
CA CYS A 179 15.48 10.45 -3.44
C CYS A 179 14.84 11.14 -2.23
N MET A 180 15.65 11.81 -1.42
CA MET A 180 15.21 12.49 -0.21
C MET A 180 14.19 13.59 -0.50
N GLY A 181 14.19 14.15 -1.71
CA GLY A 181 13.39 15.31 -2.09
C GLY A 181 13.96 16.61 -1.54
N LYS A 182 13.78 17.71 -2.28
CA LYS A 182 14.31 19.03 -1.93
C LYS A 182 13.25 20.06 -1.58
N VAL A 183 11.97 19.70 -1.65
CA VAL A 183 10.88 20.61 -1.28
C VAL A 183 11.01 20.88 0.21
N SER A 184 11.67 21.99 0.53
CA SER A 184 11.64 22.64 1.82
C SER A 184 10.34 23.42 1.86
N TYR A 185 9.47 23.12 2.82
CA TYR A 185 8.48 24.10 3.25
C TYR A 185 9.25 25.22 3.97
N LEU A 186 9.89 26.10 3.19
CA LEU A 186 10.21 27.45 3.62
C LEU A 186 9.02 28.31 3.20
N MET A 187 8.36 28.95 4.17
CA MET A 187 7.10 29.73 4.12
C MET A 187 5.82 28.88 4.00
N LEU A 188 4.75 29.11 4.78
CA LEU A 188 4.22 30.37 5.34
C LEU A 188 4.44 30.54 6.86
#